data_AF-A0A954R1P1-F1
#
_entry.id   AF-A0A954R1P1-F1
#
_cell.length_a   1.000
_cell.length_b   1.000
_cell.length_c   1.000
_cell.angle_alpha   90.00
_cell.angle_beta   90.00
_cell.angle_gamma   90.00
#
_symmetry.space_group_name_H-M   'P 1'
#
loop_
_entity.id
_entity.type
_entity.pdbx_description
1 polymer ?
#
loop_
_entity_poly.entity_id
_entity_poly.type
_entity_poly.pdbx_seq_one_letter_code
_entity_poly.pdbx_strand_id
1 'polypeptide(L)'
;MLHNLKAFGRILFGTPFWFISCTALAIWLVDPSGPLRRDEVPQVRWSKPSGNAPVWLSARQAADARADALRAKLETRVSVCSEDASLEQILDEIAEQIGVSFVIKPEASHRVHEYSIVRLSFDQMCVADILEQMLTPLDFTWQLGESQVEILDIFDAIETLRCYDLAWVLRGDQQADNVARTIDDFILNGNTCSRVGSGLFVQGTELDHHRVERILAQLPRLPDSNLRRLSTNSFVPSNGTTPSNMSHCGVGGFF
;
A
#
# COMPACT_ATOMS: atom_id res chain seq x y z
N MET A 1 -4.73 52.40 -19.33
CA MET A 1 -3.82 51.38 -19.87
C MET A 1 -3.84 50.19 -18.93
N LEU A 2 -4.62 49.17 -19.26
CA LEU A 2 -4.83 47.94 -18.47
C LEU A 2 -4.65 46.78 -19.46
N HIS A 3 -3.43 46.26 -19.57
CA HIS A 3 -3.14 45.04 -20.32
C HIS A 3 -2.12 44.18 -19.58
N ASN A 4 -2.41 42.88 -19.56
CA ASN A 4 -1.58 41.73 -19.14
C ASN A 4 -1.78 41.13 -17.74
N LEU A 5 -3.00 40.64 -17.48
CA LEU A 5 -3.23 39.44 -16.67
C LEU A 5 -4.23 38.53 -17.39
N LYS A 6 -3.75 37.78 -18.40
CA LYS A 6 -4.58 36.82 -19.17
C LYS A 6 -3.89 35.49 -19.47
N ALA A 7 -2.78 35.17 -18.80
CA ALA A 7 -2.03 33.93 -19.08
C ALA A 7 -1.90 33.06 -17.84
N PHE A 8 -3.02 32.51 -17.34
CA PHE A 8 -3.01 31.36 -16.42
C PHE A 8 -4.27 30.50 -16.53
N GLY A 9 -4.91 30.46 -17.70
CA GLY A 9 -6.23 29.83 -17.88
C GLY A 9 -6.37 28.97 -19.13
N ARG A 10 -5.29 28.33 -19.62
CA ARG A 10 -5.37 27.56 -20.87
C ARG A 10 -4.33 26.44 -21.02
N ILE A 11 -4.19 25.56 -20.02
CA ILE A 11 -3.57 24.23 -20.20
C ILE A 11 -4.32 23.21 -19.34
N LEU A 12 -5.62 22.97 -19.59
CA LEU A 12 -6.36 21.82 -19.07
C LEU A 12 -7.58 21.54 -19.96
N PHE A 13 -7.36 21.10 -21.19
CA PHE A 13 -8.40 20.43 -21.99
C PHE A 13 -7.70 19.39 -22.85
N GLY A 14 -7.69 18.14 -22.39
CA GLY A 14 -7.12 17.03 -23.15
C GLY A 14 -6.90 15.70 -22.44
N THR A 15 -7.15 15.58 -21.13
CA THR A 15 -7.02 14.29 -20.41
C THR A 15 -8.31 13.97 -19.65
N PRO A 16 -8.78 12.70 -19.67
CA PRO A 16 -10.05 12.33 -19.04
C PRO A 16 -9.95 12.42 -17.50
N PHE A 17 -10.55 13.47 -16.93
CA PHE A 17 -11.32 13.58 -15.68
C PHE A 17 -11.01 12.76 -14.39
N TRP A 18 -9.89 12.03 -14.27
CA TRP A 18 -9.57 11.25 -13.07
C TRP A 18 -8.62 11.95 -12.07
N PHE A 19 -8.23 13.20 -12.31
CA PHE A 19 -7.28 13.95 -11.46
C PHE A 19 -7.93 14.95 -10.49
N ILE A 20 -9.12 14.65 -9.97
CA ILE A 20 -9.70 15.40 -8.84
C ILE A 20 -9.83 14.49 -7.63
N SER A 21 -8.69 13.99 -7.16
CA SER A 21 -8.57 13.45 -5.80
C SER A 21 -7.15 13.68 -5.33
N CYS A 22 -6.86 14.91 -4.88
CA CYS A 22 -5.85 15.22 -3.84
C CYS A 22 -5.65 16.71 -3.57
N THR A 23 -6.17 17.63 -4.37
CA THR A 23 -6.24 19.03 -3.94
C THR A 23 -7.58 19.28 -3.27
N ALA A 24 -7.60 19.17 -1.95
CA ALA A 24 -8.46 20.01 -1.13
C ALA A 24 -8.13 21.45 -1.50
N LEU A 25 -8.81 21.98 -2.52
CA LEU A 25 -8.81 23.39 -2.85
C LEU A 25 -9.64 24.06 -1.74
N ALA A 26 -9.07 24.14 -0.55
CA ALA A 26 -9.50 25.12 0.43
C ALA A 26 -9.46 26.46 -0.31
N ILE A 27 -10.57 27.19 -0.28
CA ILE A 27 -10.62 28.54 -0.83
C ILE A 27 -9.79 29.38 0.13
N TRP A 28 -8.52 29.59 -0.22
CA TRP A 28 -7.55 30.33 0.58
C TRP A 28 -7.78 31.83 0.35
N LEU A 29 -8.30 32.52 1.35
CA LEU A 29 -8.41 33.97 1.32
C LEU A 29 -7.03 34.56 1.56
N VAL A 30 -6.49 35.24 0.55
CA VAL A 30 -5.37 36.17 0.73
C VAL A 30 -5.94 37.38 1.45
N ASP A 31 -5.45 37.67 2.65
CA ASP A 31 -5.76 38.91 3.36
C ASP A 31 -4.65 39.94 3.06
N PRO A 32 -4.87 40.91 2.15
CA PRO A 32 -3.87 41.90 1.78
C PRO A 32 -3.86 43.10 2.74
N SER A 33 -4.23 42.92 4.01
CA SER A 33 -4.31 44.01 4.99
C SER A 33 -2.92 44.47 5.48
N GLY A 34 -2.16 45.10 4.58
CA GLY A 34 -0.92 45.81 4.90
C GLY A 34 -0.46 46.72 3.74
N PRO A 35 0.06 47.93 4.01
CA PRO A 35 0.62 48.78 2.97
C PRO A 35 1.87 48.11 2.37
N LEU A 36 1.80 47.74 1.09
CA LEU A 36 2.93 47.15 0.36
C LEU A 36 4.06 48.18 0.21
N ARG A 37 5.14 48.04 0.99
CA ARG A 37 6.41 48.73 0.74
C ARG A 37 7.11 48.08 -0.46
N ARG A 38 7.75 48.88 -1.31
CA ARG A 38 8.36 48.43 -2.59
C ARG A 38 9.44 47.34 -2.46
N ASP A 39 9.96 47.10 -1.26
CA ASP A 39 11.06 46.16 -1.02
C ASP A 39 10.67 44.95 -0.14
N GLU A 40 9.39 44.84 0.26
CA GLU A 40 8.91 43.71 1.08
C GLU A 40 8.22 42.68 0.20
N VAL A 41 8.84 41.49 0.06
CA VAL A 41 8.15 40.31 -0.48
C VAL A 41 6.94 40.06 0.42
N PRO A 42 5.70 40.03 -0.10
CA PRO A 42 4.53 39.80 0.72
C PRO A 42 4.69 38.45 1.42
N GLN A 43 4.83 38.48 2.75
CA GLN A 43 4.81 37.27 3.56
C GLN A 43 3.39 36.73 3.52
N VAL A 44 3.17 35.75 2.64
CA VAL A 44 1.90 35.01 2.59
C VAL A 44 1.80 34.22 3.89
N ARG A 45 1.02 34.74 4.84
CA ARG A 45 0.74 34.07 6.10
C ARG A 45 -0.46 33.15 5.91
N TRP A 46 -0.19 31.86 5.81
CA TRP A 46 -1.21 30.83 5.73
C TRP A 46 -1.85 30.67 7.12
N SER A 47 -3.16 30.91 7.24
CA SER A 47 -3.91 30.68 8.47
C SER A 47 -4.99 29.62 8.26
N LYS A 48 -5.13 28.70 9.23
CA LYS A 48 -6.23 27.74 9.25
C LYS A 48 -7.56 28.50 9.32
N PRO A 49 -8.57 28.18 8.48
CA PRO A 49 -9.86 28.83 8.54
C PRO A 49 -10.50 28.63 9.92
N SER A 50 -11.09 29.69 10.46
CA SER A 50 -11.81 29.66 11.73
C SER A 50 -13.15 28.94 11.56
N GLY A 51 -13.42 27.91 12.37
CA GLY A 51 -14.66 27.15 12.34
C GLY A 51 -14.43 25.63 12.46
N ASN A 52 -15.53 24.87 12.49
CA ASN A 52 -15.45 23.41 12.44
C ASN A 52 -14.99 22.95 11.06
N ALA A 53 -14.22 21.86 11.01
CA ALA A 53 -13.88 21.21 9.76
C ALA A 53 -15.19 20.81 9.02
N PRO A 54 -15.23 20.91 7.69
CA PRO A 54 -16.39 20.49 6.94
C PRO A 54 -16.62 18.97 7.12
N VAL A 55 -17.88 18.54 7.04
CA VAL A 55 -18.29 17.15 7.31
C VAL A 55 -17.53 16.16 6.43
N TRP A 56 -17.30 16.47 5.15
CA TRP A 56 -16.55 15.61 4.24
C TRP A 56 -15.10 15.36 4.71
N LEU A 57 -14.46 16.36 5.33
CA LEU A 57 -13.08 16.23 5.82
C LEU A 57 -13.03 15.37 7.08
N SER A 58 -13.97 15.56 8.01
CA SER A 58 -14.05 14.74 9.23
C SER A 58 -14.46 13.29 8.94
N ALA A 59 -15.38 13.07 8.00
CA ALA A 59 -15.74 11.73 7.52
C ALA A 59 -14.54 11.02 6.90
N ARG A 60 -13.72 11.74 6.11
CA ARG A 60 -12.49 11.19 5.54
C ARG A 60 -11.49 10.81 6.63
N GLN A 61 -11.25 11.67 7.62
CA GLN A 61 -10.36 11.36 8.74
C GLN A 61 -10.81 10.11 9.52
N ALA A 62 -12.12 9.96 9.74
CA ALA A 62 -12.66 8.77 10.40
C ALA A 62 -12.53 7.51 9.53
N ALA A 63 -12.65 7.62 8.20
CA ALA A 63 -12.38 6.51 7.29
C ALA A 63 -10.89 6.12 7.29
N ASP A 64 -9.98 7.09 7.21
CA ASP A 64 -8.54 6.86 7.25
C ASP A 64 -8.13 6.20 8.58
N ALA A 65 -8.64 6.67 9.72
CA ALA A 65 -8.38 6.07 11.03
C ALA A 65 -8.90 4.62 11.15
N ARG A 66 -10.03 4.30 10.52
CA ARG A 66 -10.55 2.92 10.45
C ARG A 66 -9.67 2.03 9.58
N ALA A 67 -9.23 2.54 8.43
CA ALA A 67 -8.29 1.83 7.57
C ALA A 67 -6.98 1.55 8.30
N ASP A 68 -6.42 2.52 9.02
CA ASP A 68 -5.22 2.34 9.84
C ASP A 68 -5.41 1.29 10.94
N ALA A 69 -6.57 1.27 11.59
CA ALA A 69 -6.90 0.24 12.58
C ALA A 69 -6.98 -1.17 11.96
N LEU A 70 -7.54 -1.30 10.75
CA LEU A 70 -7.53 -2.57 10.02
C LEU A 70 -6.11 -2.99 9.62
N ARG A 71 -5.28 -2.07 9.11
CA ARG A 71 -3.86 -2.35 8.79
C ARG A 71 -3.11 -2.83 10.02
N ALA A 72 -3.28 -2.18 11.16
CA ALA A 72 -2.66 -2.60 12.41
C ALA A 72 -3.05 -4.03 12.81
N LYS A 73 -4.29 -4.47 12.52
CA LYS A 73 -4.70 -5.86 12.73
C LYS A 73 -4.04 -6.82 11.73
N LEU A 74 -3.85 -6.42 10.48
CA LEU A 74 -3.17 -7.24 9.46
C LEU A 74 -1.67 -7.42 9.72
N GLU A 75 -1.06 -6.54 10.52
CA GLU A 75 0.30 -6.72 11.03
C GLU A 75 0.41 -7.74 12.17
N THR A 76 -0.71 -8.28 12.65
CA THR A 76 -0.71 -9.35 13.66
C THR A 76 -0.05 -10.60 13.08
N ARG A 77 0.81 -11.24 13.87
CA ARG A 77 1.45 -12.49 13.52
C ARG A 77 0.57 -13.67 13.91
N VAL A 78 0.30 -14.54 12.96
CA VAL A 78 -0.52 -15.73 13.15
C VAL A 78 0.23 -16.96 12.66
N SER A 79 -0.25 -18.13 13.07
CA SER A 79 0.23 -19.41 12.55
C SER A 79 -0.95 -20.12 11.92
N VAL A 80 -0.78 -20.55 10.68
CA VAL A 80 -1.83 -21.18 9.87
C VAL A 80 -1.21 -22.40 9.23
N CYS A 81 -1.82 -23.57 9.47
CA CYS A 81 -1.34 -24.82 8.90
C CYS A 81 -2.54 -25.60 8.37
N SER A 82 -2.61 -25.73 7.06
CA SER A 82 -3.65 -26.47 6.39
C SER A 82 -3.09 -27.35 5.28
N GLU A 83 -3.55 -28.60 5.24
CA GLU A 83 -3.13 -29.57 4.22
C GLU A 83 -4.11 -29.63 3.05
N ASP A 84 -5.42 -29.59 3.34
CA ASP A 84 -6.50 -29.71 2.35
C ASP A 84 -7.70 -28.79 2.72
N ALA A 85 -7.50 -27.47 2.75
CA ALA A 85 -8.59 -26.51 2.97
C ALA A 85 -8.85 -25.63 1.76
N SER A 86 -10.10 -25.17 1.64
CA SER A 86 -10.44 -24.13 0.67
C SER A 86 -9.88 -22.78 1.10
N LEU A 87 -9.69 -21.88 0.14
CA LEU A 87 -9.27 -20.49 0.40
C LEU A 87 -10.19 -19.82 1.43
N GLU A 88 -11.51 -20.02 1.31
CA GLU A 88 -12.51 -19.49 2.24
C GLU A 88 -12.28 -19.98 3.67
N GLN A 89 -12.05 -21.28 3.86
CA GLN A 89 -11.79 -21.86 5.18
C GLN A 89 -10.51 -21.29 5.81
N ILE A 90 -9.47 -21.08 5.01
CA ILE A 90 -8.21 -20.49 5.49
C ILE A 90 -8.42 -19.02 5.88
N LEU A 91 -9.16 -18.26 5.07
CA LEU A 91 -9.50 -16.88 5.39
C LEU A 91 -10.36 -16.78 6.66
N ASP A 92 -11.32 -17.70 6.86
CA ASP A 92 -12.14 -17.77 8.07
C ASP A 92 -11.29 -18.09 9.31
N GLU A 93 -10.34 -19.03 9.20
CA GLU A 93 -9.39 -19.34 10.28
C GLU A 93 -8.56 -18.10 10.66
N ILE A 94 -8.05 -17.37 9.66
CA ILE A 94 -7.32 -16.12 9.90
C ILE A 94 -8.24 -15.07 10.53
N ALA A 95 -9.47 -14.93 10.02
CA ALA A 95 -10.47 -13.96 10.50
C ALA A 95 -10.76 -14.14 11.99
N GLU A 96 -10.94 -15.38 12.44
CA GLU A 96 -11.17 -15.71 13.84
C GLU A 96 -9.99 -15.33 14.73
N GLN A 97 -8.75 -15.53 14.25
CA GLN A 97 -7.54 -15.20 15.01
C GLN A 97 -7.34 -13.69 15.21
N ILE A 98 -7.65 -12.86 14.20
CA ILE A 98 -7.41 -11.40 14.26
C ILE A 98 -8.67 -10.56 14.52
N GLY A 99 -9.86 -11.17 14.48
CA GLY A 99 -11.14 -10.47 14.61
C GLY A 99 -11.38 -9.47 13.47
N VAL A 100 -11.14 -9.89 12.22
CA VAL A 100 -11.39 -9.12 10.99
C VAL A 100 -12.12 -10.02 10.00
N SER A 101 -13.21 -9.52 9.41
CA SER A 101 -13.93 -10.24 8.36
C SER A 101 -13.19 -10.13 7.02
N PHE A 102 -13.10 -11.25 6.29
CA PHE A 102 -12.69 -11.27 4.88
C PHE A 102 -13.91 -11.48 3.99
N VAL A 103 -14.00 -10.72 2.90
CA VAL A 103 -15.09 -10.85 1.94
C VAL A 103 -14.53 -10.96 0.54
N ILE A 104 -14.77 -12.10 -0.11
CA ILE A 104 -14.45 -12.28 -1.52
C ILE A 104 -15.52 -11.58 -2.35
N LYS A 105 -15.09 -10.65 -3.21
CA LYS A 105 -15.99 -9.92 -4.09
C LYS A 105 -16.56 -10.84 -5.17
N PRO A 106 -17.83 -10.67 -5.57
CA PRO A 106 -18.48 -11.52 -6.58
C PRO A 106 -17.68 -11.66 -7.88
N GLU A 107 -17.01 -10.58 -8.29
CA GLU A 107 -16.16 -10.51 -9.47
C GLU A 107 -14.99 -11.51 -9.38
N ALA A 108 -14.42 -11.69 -8.19
CA ALA A 108 -13.36 -12.66 -7.91
C ALA A 108 -13.90 -14.09 -7.68
N SER A 109 -15.13 -14.23 -7.16
CA SER A 109 -15.71 -15.52 -6.77
C SER A 109 -15.75 -16.55 -7.90
N HIS A 110 -15.91 -16.10 -9.15
CA HIS A 110 -15.94 -16.99 -10.31
C HIS A 110 -14.64 -17.79 -10.50
N ARG A 111 -13.49 -17.22 -10.14
CA ARG A 111 -12.17 -17.87 -10.27
C ARG A 111 -11.81 -18.68 -9.02
N VAL A 112 -12.35 -18.36 -7.85
CA VAL A 112 -12.04 -19.06 -6.59
C VAL A 112 -12.43 -20.55 -6.64
N HIS A 113 -13.53 -20.89 -7.30
CA HIS A 113 -13.97 -22.29 -7.43
C HIS A 113 -12.99 -23.19 -8.18
N GLU A 114 -12.08 -22.62 -8.99
CA GLU A 114 -11.04 -23.38 -9.70
C GLU A 114 -9.87 -23.78 -8.78
N TYR A 115 -9.68 -23.08 -7.66
CA TYR A 115 -8.59 -23.27 -6.70
C TYR A 115 -9.12 -23.84 -5.39
N SER A 116 -9.71 -25.04 -5.50
CA SER A 116 -10.52 -25.63 -4.43
C SER A 116 -9.74 -26.11 -3.20
N ILE A 117 -8.44 -26.35 -3.32
CA ILE A 117 -7.63 -26.88 -2.22
C ILE A 117 -6.25 -26.21 -2.23
N VAL A 118 -5.90 -25.58 -1.12
CA VAL A 118 -4.60 -24.94 -0.93
C VAL A 118 -3.89 -25.59 0.26
N ARG A 119 -2.64 -26.01 0.04
CA ARG A 119 -1.76 -26.48 1.11
C ARG A 119 -0.84 -25.35 1.53
N LEU A 120 -0.93 -24.95 2.79
CA LEU A 120 -0.23 -23.80 3.35
C LEU A 120 0.32 -24.16 4.73
N SER A 121 1.54 -23.72 5.01
CA SER A 121 2.08 -23.79 6.36
C SER A 121 2.90 -22.53 6.62
N PHE A 122 2.37 -21.67 7.47
CA PHE A 122 2.99 -20.43 7.90
C PHE A 122 3.09 -20.43 9.42
N ASP A 123 4.27 -20.10 9.93
CA ASP A 123 4.54 -19.99 11.36
C ASP A 123 4.92 -18.54 11.71
N GLN A 124 4.17 -17.94 12.64
CA GLN A 124 4.40 -16.58 13.15
C GLN A 124 4.60 -15.49 12.07
N MET A 125 3.85 -15.58 10.97
CA MET A 125 3.92 -14.63 9.85
C MET A 125 2.82 -13.57 9.97
N CYS A 126 3.12 -12.33 9.55
CA CYS A 126 2.13 -11.25 9.52
C CYS A 126 0.99 -11.62 8.57
N VAL A 127 -0.26 -11.34 8.95
CA VAL A 127 -1.42 -11.68 8.11
C VAL A 127 -1.33 -11.03 6.73
N ALA A 128 -0.88 -9.78 6.62
CA ALA A 128 -0.69 -9.13 5.32
C ALA A 128 0.28 -9.89 4.39
N ASP A 129 1.35 -10.48 4.93
CA ASP A 129 2.31 -11.29 4.17
C ASP A 129 1.72 -12.67 3.79
N ILE A 130 0.91 -13.27 4.68
CA ILE A 130 0.17 -14.51 4.38
C ILE A 130 -0.81 -14.27 3.23
N LEU A 131 -1.60 -13.20 3.30
CA LEU A 131 -2.54 -12.80 2.25
C LEU A 131 -1.82 -12.59 0.93
N GLU A 132 -0.70 -11.85 0.92
CA GLU A 132 0.10 -11.68 -0.29
C GLU A 132 0.53 -13.02 -0.89
N GLN A 133 1.14 -13.89 -0.09
CA GLN A 133 1.68 -15.18 -0.60
C GLN A 133 0.58 -16.13 -1.05
N MET A 134 -0.58 -16.08 -0.41
CA MET A 134 -1.73 -16.92 -0.74
C MET A 134 -2.49 -16.42 -1.96
N LEU A 135 -2.65 -15.10 -2.12
CA LEU A 135 -3.49 -14.49 -3.16
C LEU A 135 -2.74 -14.21 -4.46
N THR A 136 -1.46 -13.82 -4.39
CA THR A 136 -0.66 -13.48 -5.59
C THR A 136 -0.60 -14.61 -6.62
N PRO A 137 -0.39 -15.90 -6.23
CA PRO A 137 -0.38 -17.00 -7.20
C PRO A 137 -1.72 -17.25 -7.89
N LEU A 138 -2.81 -16.71 -7.35
CA LEU A 138 -4.17 -16.85 -7.84
C LEU A 138 -4.63 -15.63 -8.64
N ASP A 139 -3.74 -14.68 -8.91
CA ASP A 139 -4.04 -13.36 -9.48
C ASP A 139 -5.08 -12.57 -8.67
N PHE A 140 -5.13 -12.79 -7.35
CA PHE A 140 -5.96 -12.01 -6.44
C PHE A 140 -5.13 -10.97 -5.69
N THR A 141 -5.81 -9.92 -5.26
CA THR A 141 -5.29 -8.93 -4.33
C THR A 141 -6.29 -8.69 -3.22
N TRP A 142 -5.93 -7.83 -2.27
CA TRP A 142 -6.81 -7.42 -1.19
C TRP A 142 -6.83 -5.90 -1.06
N GLN A 143 -7.95 -5.37 -0.57
CA GLN A 143 -8.10 -3.97 -0.23
C GLN A 143 -8.87 -3.79 1.08
N LEU A 144 -8.79 -2.60 1.65
CA LEU A 144 -9.49 -2.27 2.87
C LEU A 144 -10.87 -1.69 2.54
N GLY A 145 -11.92 -2.41 2.95
CA GLY A 145 -13.28 -1.89 3.00
C GLY A 145 -13.51 -1.06 4.27
N GLU A 146 -14.76 -0.68 4.53
CA GLU A 146 -15.09 0.16 5.70
C GLU A 146 -14.86 -0.52 7.05
N SER A 147 -14.98 -1.85 7.11
CA SER A 147 -14.89 -2.64 8.34
C SER A 147 -14.34 -4.05 8.13
N GLN A 148 -13.93 -4.37 6.91
CA GLN A 148 -13.56 -5.71 6.47
C GLN A 148 -12.43 -5.60 5.45
N VAL A 149 -11.75 -6.72 5.21
CA VAL A 149 -10.80 -6.84 4.10
C VAL A 149 -11.53 -7.48 2.93
N GLU A 150 -11.44 -6.85 1.78
CA GLU A 150 -12.09 -7.33 0.56
C GLU A 150 -11.03 -8.03 -0.30
N ILE A 151 -11.34 -9.22 -0.80
CA ILE A 151 -10.51 -9.98 -1.74
C ILE A 151 -11.10 -9.80 -3.14
N LEU A 152 -10.26 -9.42 -4.09
CA LEU A 152 -10.66 -9.01 -5.44
C LEU A 152 -9.67 -9.56 -6.46
N ASP A 153 -10.09 -9.63 -7.72
CA ASP A 153 -9.19 -9.86 -8.84
C ASP A 153 -8.19 -8.69 -8.93
N ILE A 154 -6.94 -9.00 -9.25
CA ILE A 154 -5.88 -7.99 -9.39
C ILE A 154 -6.24 -6.90 -10.39
N PHE A 155 -7.07 -7.19 -11.39
CA PHE A 155 -7.52 -6.22 -12.40
C PHE A 155 -8.60 -5.25 -11.89
N ASP A 156 -9.32 -5.61 -10.82
CA ASP A 156 -10.37 -4.78 -10.22
C ASP A 156 -9.85 -3.92 -9.05
N ALA A 157 -8.55 -3.97 -8.80
CA ALA A 157 -7.91 -3.29 -7.69
C ALA A 157 -8.00 -1.76 -7.81
N ILE A 158 -8.48 -1.13 -6.74
CA ILE A 158 -8.51 0.33 -6.67
C ILE A 158 -7.13 0.85 -6.27
N GLU A 159 -6.55 1.66 -7.13
CA GLU A 159 -5.32 2.38 -6.83
C GLU A 159 -5.60 3.53 -5.85
N THR A 160 -4.70 3.68 -4.87
CA THR A 160 -4.72 4.77 -3.90
C THR A 160 -3.38 5.49 -3.91
N LEU A 161 -3.41 6.81 -3.70
CA LEU A 161 -2.21 7.63 -3.56
C LEU A 161 -1.83 7.74 -2.08
N ARG A 162 -0.60 7.36 -1.72
CA ARG A 162 -0.02 7.60 -0.39
C ARG A 162 1.26 8.39 -0.47
N CYS A 163 1.56 9.11 0.60
CA CYS A 163 2.80 9.84 0.78
C CYS A 163 3.56 9.25 1.97
N TYR A 164 4.81 8.86 1.74
CA TYR A 164 5.74 8.39 2.75
C TYR A 164 6.81 9.45 2.99
N ASP A 165 6.98 9.88 4.24
CA ASP A 165 8.02 10.85 4.59
C ASP A 165 9.36 10.12 4.80
N LEU A 166 10.23 10.20 3.79
CA LEU A 166 11.54 9.57 3.82
C LEU A 166 12.51 10.24 4.79
N ALA A 167 12.21 11.45 5.29
CA ALA A 167 13.08 12.14 6.26
C ALA A 167 13.25 11.35 7.57
N TRP A 168 12.27 10.51 7.92
CA TRP A 168 12.31 9.65 9.10
C TRP A 168 13.05 8.34 8.86
N VAL A 169 13.20 7.94 7.60
CA VAL A 169 13.76 6.64 7.21
C VAL A 169 15.22 6.77 6.77
N LEU A 170 15.57 7.88 6.11
CA LEU A 170 16.84 8.06 5.41
C LEU A 170 17.67 9.19 6.00
N ARG A 171 19.00 9.05 5.94
CA ARG A 171 19.93 10.02 6.53
C ARG A 171 20.42 11.07 5.53
N GLY A 172 20.06 10.97 4.24
CA GLY A 172 20.45 11.95 3.21
C GLY A 172 19.77 11.76 1.85
N ASP A 173 19.82 12.80 1.01
CA ASP A 173 19.07 12.90 -0.25
C ASP A 173 19.45 11.85 -1.30
N GLN A 174 20.74 11.48 -1.39
CA GLN A 174 21.19 10.48 -2.36
C GLN A 174 20.61 9.09 -2.06
N GLN A 175 20.34 8.79 -0.80
CA GLN A 175 19.65 7.55 -0.41
C GLN A 175 18.18 7.60 -0.84
N ALA A 176 17.53 8.75 -0.72
CA ALA A 176 16.14 8.93 -1.09
C ALA A 176 15.87 8.69 -2.58
N ASP A 177 16.77 9.16 -3.47
CA ASP A 177 16.65 8.89 -4.91
C ASP A 177 16.84 7.41 -5.25
N ASN A 178 17.78 6.72 -4.58
CA ASN A 178 17.99 5.29 -4.81
C ASN A 178 16.80 4.45 -4.31
N VAL A 179 16.24 4.83 -3.17
CA VAL A 179 15.05 4.18 -2.60
C VAL A 179 13.84 4.40 -3.49
N ALA A 180 13.61 5.62 -3.97
CA ALA A 180 12.52 5.92 -4.90
C ALA A 180 12.61 5.07 -6.18
N ARG A 181 13.80 4.95 -6.78
CA ARG A 181 14.02 4.09 -7.96
C ARG A 181 13.81 2.61 -7.65
N THR A 182 14.33 2.14 -6.52
CA THR A 182 14.14 0.73 -6.12
C THR A 182 12.66 0.42 -5.97
N ILE A 183 11.91 1.32 -5.33
CA ILE A 183 10.46 1.18 -5.16
C ILE A 183 9.74 1.24 -6.51
N ASP A 184 10.12 2.16 -7.40
CA ASP A 184 9.57 2.27 -8.76
C ASP A 184 9.77 0.96 -9.55
N ASP A 185 10.92 0.31 -9.42
CA ASP A 185 11.19 -1.00 -10.04
C ASP A 185 10.34 -2.15 -9.45
N PHE A 186 9.90 -2.02 -8.19
CA PHE A 186 9.13 -3.05 -7.47
C PHE A 186 7.62 -2.94 -7.67
N ILE A 187 7.11 -1.72 -7.86
CA ILE A 187 5.67 -1.53 -8.02
C ILE A 187 5.28 -2.03 -9.41
N LEU A 188 4.33 -2.97 -9.45
CA LEU A 188 3.90 -3.61 -10.70
C LEU A 188 2.82 -2.78 -11.41
N ASN A 189 2.61 -3.07 -12.70
CA ASN A 189 1.37 -2.79 -13.45
C ASN A 189 0.89 -1.32 -13.49
N GLY A 190 1.67 -0.40 -14.07
CA GLY A 190 1.16 0.93 -14.45
C GLY A 190 0.96 1.93 -13.30
N ASN A 191 1.12 1.46 -12.07
CA ASN A 191 1.29 2.27 -10.88
C ASN A 191 2.49 3.24 -11.00
N THR A 192 2.46 4.33 -10.22
CA THR A 192 3.49 5.36 -10.33
C THR A 192 4.09 5.71 -8.98
N CYS A 193 5.41 5.90 -8.97
CA CYS A 193 6.17 6.39 -7.84
C CYS A 193 6.82 7.73 -8.22
N SER A 194 6.68 8.75 -7.39
CA SER A 194 7.34 10.04 -7.60
C SER A 194 7.86 10.62 -6.30
N ARG A 195 9.03 11.27 -6.35
CA ARG A 195 9.63 11.93 -5.19
C ARG A 195 9.51 13.44 -5.32
N VAL A 196 9.07 14.10 -4.23
CA VAL A 196 9.07 15.56 -4.10
C VAL A 196 9.66 15.93 -2.74
N GLY A 197 10.90 16.42 -2.72
CA GLY A 197 11.63 16.68 -1.47
C GLY A 197 11.86 15.38 -0.68
N SER A 198 11.49 15.36 0.60
CA SER A 198 11.53 14.13 1.42
C SER A 198 10.30 13.23 1.24
N GLY A 199 9.26 13.69 0.54
CA GLY A 199 8.05 12.90 0.31
C GLY A 199 8.20 11.94 -0.86
N LEU A 200 7.87 10.67 -0.63
CA LEU A 200 7.68 9.65 -1.67
C LEU A 200 6.18 9.45 -1.88
N PHE A 201 5.69 9.78 -3.06
CA PHE A 201 4.30 9.64 -3.45
C PHE A 201 4.15 8.39 -4.29
N VAL A 202 3.36 7.45 -3.82
CA VAL A 202 3.11 6.16 -4.49
C VAL A 202 1.64 6.08 -4.82
N GLN A 203 1.30 5.88 -6.07
CA GLN A 203 -0.03 5.50 -6.53
C GLN A 203 -0.01 4.00 -6.82
N GLY A 204 -0.78 3.24 -6.04
CA GLY A 204 -0.86 1.79 -6.19
C GLY A 204 -1.92 1.14 -5.30
N THR A 205 -2.04 -0.17 -5.39
CA THR A 205 -3.00 -0.97 -4.62
C THR A 205 -2.58 -1.05 -3.14
N GLU A 206 -3.47 -1.51 -2.25
CA GLU A 206 -3.11 -1.78 -0.84
C GLU A 206 -1.94 -2.76 -0.72
N LEU A 207 -1.88 -3.77 -1.61
CA LEU A 207 -0.76 -4.71 -1.67
C LEU A 207 0.55 -4.03 -2.05
N ASP A 208 0.53 -3.10 -3.00
CA ASP A 208 1.72 -2.32 -3.39
C ASP A 208 2.20 -1.46 -2.22
N HIS A 209 1.28 -0.79 -1.52
CA HIS A 209 1.61 -0.01 -0.33
C HIS A 209 2.21 -0.88 0.78
N HIS A 210 1.66 -2.07 1.02
CA HIS A 210 2.24 -3.04 1.97
C HIS A 210 3.68 -3.43 1.61
N ARG A 211 3.96 -3.67 0.32
CA ARG A 211 5.33 -3.94 -0.16
C ARG A 211 6.26 -2.75 0.08
N VAL A 212 5.81 -1.53 -0.25
CA VAL A 212 6.58 -0.30 -0.02
C VAL A 212 6.90 -0.11 1.45
N GLU A 213 5.90 -0.23 2.33
CA GLU A 213 6.05 -0.10 3.78
C GLU A 213 7.05 -1.11 4.34
N ARG A 214 7.01 -2.35 3.87
CA ARG A 214 7.97 -3.40 4.25
C ARG A 214 9.39 -3.10 3.78
N ILE A 215 9.57 -2.63 2.55
CA ILE A 215 10.88 -2.20 2.04
C ILE A 215 11.40 -1.07 2.94
N LEU A 216 10.60 -0.01 3.13
CA LEU A 216 10.95 1.15 3.95
C LEU A 216 11.30 0.76 5.40
N ALA A 217 10.59 -0.19 6.00
CA ALA A 217 10.88 -0.69 7.35
C ALA A 217 12.21 -1.46 7.45
N GLN A 218 12.68 -2.05 6.34
CA GLN A 218 13.95 -2.77 6.28
C GLN A 218 15.15 -1.84 6.04
N LEU A 219 14.95 -0.67 5.41
CA LEU A 219 16.04 0.25 5.04
C LEU A 219 16.94 0.66 6.22
N PRO A 220 16.43 1.02 7.42
CA PRO A 220 17.28 1.43 8.53
C PRO A 220 18.23 0.32 9.03
N ARG A 221 17.93 -0.94 8.71
CA ARG A 221 18.72 -2.11 9.13
C ARG A 221 19.77 -2.52 8.11
N LEU A 222 19.70 -1.99 6.89
CA LEU A 222 20.62 -2.33 5.81
C LEU A 222 21.82 -1.38 5.84
N PRO A 223 23.07 -1.89 5.74
CA PRO A 223 24.22 -1.02 5.51
C PRO A 223 24.09 -0.38 4.12
N ASP A 224 24.55 0.88 3.98
CA ASP A 224 24.39 1.71 2.78
C ASP A 224 24.81 1.02 1.47
N SER A 225 25.76 0.08 1.54
CA SER A 225 26.23 -0.71 0.39
C SER A 225 25.20 -1.69 -0.19
N ASN A 226 24.17 -2.07 0.56
CA ASN A 226 23.20 -3.11 0.18
C ASN A 226 21.94 -2.56 -0.48
N LEU A 227 21.71 -1.25 -0.45
CA LEU A 227 20.55 -0.63 -1.11
C LEU A 227 20.53 -0.90 -2.63
N ARG A 228 21.71 -0.98 -3.27
CA ARG A 228 21.83 -1.33 -4.69
C ARG A 228 21.52 -2.81 -5.01
N ARG A 229 21.52 -3.70 -4.01
CA ARG A 229 21.27 -5.14 -4.20
C ARG A 229 19.80 -5.51 -4.09
N LEU A 230 18.98 -4.66 -3.44
CA LEU A 230 17.53 -4.87 -3.35
C LEU A 230 16.84 -4.78 -4.71
N SER A 231 17.35 -3.97 -5.65
CA SER A 231 16.79 -3.88 -7.01
C SER A 231 17.15 -5.06 -7.93
N THR A 232 18.13 -5.89 -7.55
CA THR A 232 18.68 -6.94 -8.43
C THR A 232 18.34 -8.36 -8.01
N ASN A 233 17.96 -8.57 -6.74
CA ASN A 233 17.40 -9.84 -6.29
C ASN A 233 15.89 -9.67 -6.17
N SER A 234 15.18 -10.00 -7.25
CA SER A 234 13.79 -10.40 -7.13
C SER A 234 13.69 -11.39 -5.96
N PHE A 235 12.73 -11.13 -5.06
CA PHE A 235 12.33 -12.06 -4.03
C PHE A 235 11.73 -13.27 -4.75
N VAL A 236 12.58 -14.14 -5.28
CA VAL A 236 12.19 -15.44 -5.77
C VAL A 236 11.69 -16.16 -4.52
N PRO A 237 10.40 -16.50 -4.39
CA PRO A 237 9.98 -17.38 -3.32
C PRO A 237 10.89 -18.59 -3.43
N SER A 238 11.57 -18.95 -2.34
CA SER A 238 12.44 -20.11 -2.31
C SER A 238 11.57 -21.32 -2.68
N ASN A 239 11.58 -21.70 -3.96
CA ASN A 239 10.98 -22.94 -4.40
C ASN A 239 11.66 -24.02 -3.57
N GLY A 240 10.87 -24.61 -2.69
CA GLY A 240 11.29 -25.63 -1.75
C GLY A 240 12.17 -26.63 -2.49
N THR A 241 13.43 -26.66 -2.10
CA THR A 241 14.37 -27.68 -2.50
C THR A 241 13.72 -29.00 -2.10
N THR A 242 13.36 -29.81 -3.10
CA THR A 242 12.80 -31.14 -2.89
C THR A 242 13.79 -31.92 -2.04
N PRO A 243 13.44 -32.39 -0.82
CA PRO A 243 14.30 -33.33 -0.13
C PRO A 243 14.15 -34.69 -0.83
N SER A 244 15.04 -34.94 -1.78
CA SER A 244 15.41 -36.28 -2.18
C SER A 244 16.14 -36.94 -1.01
N ASN A 245 15.40 -37.68 -0.18
CA ASN A 245 15.84 -39.01 0.23
C ASN A 245 14.73 -39.76 0.96
N MET A 246 14.33 -40.85 0.30
CA MET A 246 13.72 -42.03 0.90
C MET A 246 14.54 -42.50 2.11
N SER A 247 13.87 -42.76 3.23
CA SER A 247 14.29 -43.84 4.11
C SER A 247 13.06 -44.56 4.64
N HIS A 248 13.09 -45.87 4.48
CA HIS A 248 12.10 -46.85 4.88
C HIS A 248 11.66 -46.69 6.34
N CYS A 249 10.35 -46.61 6.58
CA CYS A 249 9.77 -47.17 7.80
C CYS A 249 9.18 -48.53 7.46
N GLY A 250 9.89 -49.57 7.90
CA GLY A 250 9.47 -50.95 7.77
C GLY A 250 8.23 -51.23 8.61
N VAL A 251 7.27 -51.89 7.98
CA VAL A 251 6.21 -52.65 8.65
C VAL A 251 6.89 -53.85 9.29
N GLY A 252 7.10 -53.80 10.60
CA GLY A 252 7.50 -54.93 11.41
C GLY A 252 6.33 -55.35 12.30
N GLY A 253 5.52 -56.28 11.83
CA GLY A 253 4.69 -57.09 12.73
C GLY A 253 5.54 -58.23 13.29
N PHE A 254 5.35 -58.57 14.57
CA PHE A 254 5.47 -59.93 15.10
C PHE A 254 4.91 -60.01 16.53
N PHE A 255 4.02 -61.00 16.71
CA PHE A 255 3.37 -61.55 17.91
C PHE A 255 2.28 -60.73 18.61
#